data_AF-A0A2A4WVC4-F1
#
_entry.id   AF-A0A2A4WVC4-F1
#
_cell.length_a   1.000
_cell.length_b   1.000
_cell.length_c   1.000
_cell.angle_alpha   90.00
_cell.angle_beta   90.00
_cell.angle_gamma   90.00
#
_symmetry.space_group_name_H-M   'P 1'
#
loop_
_entity.id
_entity.type
_entity.pdbx_description
1 polymer ?
#
loop_
_entity_poly.entity_id
_entity_poly.type
_entity_poly.pdbx_seq_one_letter_code
_entity_poly.pdbx_strand_id
1 'polypeptide(L)'
;IYVWSGYMGNPIGRIWKQWPIRAERDGRAVIRINGVRYERQLQRIQSGDVLDGLTETITAKYPSATTRAAVEAGDVWVFEAAPRG
;
A
#
# COMPACT_ATOMS: atom_id res chain seq x y z
N ILE A 1 -8.13 -6.42 2.19
CA ILE A 1 -7.86 -5.66 0.93
C ILE A 1 -6.48 -5.03 1.10
N TYR A 2 -5.60 -5.13 0.11
CA TYR A 2 -4.28 -4.49 0.17
C TYR A 2 -4.22 -3.31 -0.79
N VAL A 3 -3.57 -2.23 -0.34
CA VAL A 3 -3.36 -1.01 -1.10
C VAL A 3 -1.86 -0.75 -1.19
N TRP A 4 -1.37 -0.60 -2.41
CA TRP A 4 0.04 -0.37 -2.71
C TRP A 4 0.23 1.08 -3.18
N SER A 5 1.22 1.76 -2.58
CA SER A 5 1.50 3.17 -2.87
C SER A 5 2.35 3.42 -4.11
N GLY A 6 3.07 2.42 -4.61
CA GLY A 6 4.05 2.59 -5.67
C GLY A 6 5.37 3.19 -5.18
N TYR A 7 6.18 3.65 -6.14
CA TYR A 7 7.55 4.14 -5.92
C TYR A 7 7.64 5.25 -4.85
N MET A 8 8.01 4.86 -3.64
CA MET A 8 8.43 5.72 -2.52
C MET A 8 9.96 5.86 -2.46
N GLY A 9 10.71 5.13 -3.29
CA GLY A 9 12.18 5.21 -3.37
C GLY A 9 12.74 6.45 -4.10
N ASN A 10 11.92 7.14 -4.93
CA ASN A 10 12.35 8.36 -5.64
C ASN A 10 11.71 9.61 -5.00
N PRO A 11 12.47 10.68 -4.67
CA PRO A 11 11.94 11.93 -4.13
C PRO A 11 10.75 12.51 -4.92
N ILE A 12 10.71 12.35 -6.24
CA ILE A 12 9.60 12.79 -7.09
C ILE A 12 8.29 12.05 -6.75
N GLY A 13 8.37 10.74 -6.48
CA GLY A 13 7.21 9.93 -6.10
C GLY A 13 6.63 10.33 -4.74
N ARG A 14 7.51 10.67 -3.77
CA ARG A 14 7.10 11.16 -2.44
C ARG A 14 6.42 12.52 -2.48
N ILE A 15 6.85 13.41 -3.37
CA ILE A 15 6.22 14.73 -3.58
C ILE A 15 4.83 14.56 -4.21
N TRP A 16 4.70 13.66 -5.18
CA TRP A 16 3.45 13.46 -5.91
C TRP A 16 2.38 12.72 -5.10
N LYS A 17 2.75 11.74 -4.26
CA LYS A 17 1.79 10.95 -3.46
C LYS A 17 1.92 11.25 -1.97
N GLN A 18 1.11 12.19 -1.48
CA GLN A 18 1.08 12.52 -0.05
C GLN A 18 0.24 11.55 0.79
N TRP A 19 -0.68 10.80 0.18
CA TRP A 19 -1.60 9.94 0.93
C TRP A 19 -0.93 8.84 1.77
N PRO A 20 0.17 8.17 1.35
CA PRO A 20 0.79 7.12 2.17
C PRO A 20 1.35 7.68 3.48
N ILE A 21 1.92 8.89 3.44
CA ILE A 21 2.43 9.61 4.60
C ILE A 21 1.27 10.00 5.53
N ARG A 22 0.14 10.43 4.97
CA ARG A 22 -1.07 10.72 5.76
C ARG A 22 -1.63 9.45 6.40
N ALA A 23 -1.69 8.35 5.66
CA ALA A 23 -2.19 7.06 6.13
C ALA A 23 -1.30 6.44 7.21
N GLU A 24 0.02 6.63 7.15
CA GLU A 24 0.92 6.19 8.22
C GLU A 24 0.70 6.98 9.52
N ARG A 25 0.35 8.27 9.42
CA ARG A 25 0.03 9.12 10.59
C ARG A 25 -1.38 8.91 11.13
N ASP A 26 -2.34 8.78 10.24
CA ASP A 26 -3.75 8.55 10.51
C ASP A 26 -4.34 7.68 9.39
N GLY A 27 -4.44 6.38 9.67
CA GLY A 27 -4.87 5.38 8.70
C GLY A 27 -6.36 5.38 8.37
N ARG A 28 -7.18 6.31 8.88
CA ARG A 28 -8.60 6.34 8.57
C ARG A 28 -8.82 6.61 7.08
N ALA A 29 -9.47 5.67 6.41
CA ALA A 29 -9.76 5.74 4.99
C ALA A 29 -11.18 5.29 4.67
N VAL A 30 -11.72 5.80 3.57
CA VAL A 30 -12.96 5.30 2.97
C VAL A 30 -12.62 4.73 1.60
N ILE A 31 -12.84 3.44 1.44
CA ILE A 31 -12.67 2.75 0.16
C ILE A 31 -14.05 2.61 -0.49
N ARG A 32 -14.17 3.00 -1.77
CA ARG A 32 -15.39 2.82 -2.53
C ARG A 32 -15.23 1.70 -3.56
N ILE A 33 -16.06 0.66 -3.45
CA ILE A 33 -16.11 -0.45 -4.40
C ILE A 33 -17.56 -0.58 -4.88
N ASN A 34 -17.77 -0.53 -6.20
CA ASN A 34 -19.10 -0.65 -6.82
C ASN A 34 -20.16 0.27 -6.17
N GLY A 35 -19.78 1.50 -5.85
CA GLY A 35 -20.67 2.49 -5.22
C GLY A 35 -20.81 2.37 -3.69
N VAL A 36 -20.45 1.24 -3.08
CA VAL A 36 -20.50 1.02 -1.64
C VAL A 36 -19.26 1.61 -0.96
N ARG A 37 -19.47 2.36 0.13
CA ARG A 37 -18.40 2.94 0.95
C ARG A 37 -18.06 2.01 2.11
N TYR A 38 -16.78 1.73 2.26
CA TYR A 38 -16.22 0.92 3.33
C TYR A 38 -15.25 1.76 4.14
N GLU A 39 -15.55 1.97 5.41
CA GLU A 39 -14.61 2.57 6.34
C GLU A 39 -13.54 1.56 6.71
N ARG A 40 -12.28 1.98 6.62
CA ARG A 40 -11.11 1.12 6.83
C ARG A 40 -10.05 1.84 7.62
N GLN A 41 -9.22 1.03 8.28
CA GLN A 41 -7.97 1.46 8.87
C GLN A 41 -6.83 0.94 8.00
N LEU A 42 -6.09 1.85 7.36
CA LEU A 42 -4.87 1.54 6.62
C LEU A 42 -3.75 1.28 7.62
N GLN A 43 -3.25 0.05 7.62
CA GLN A 43 -2.15 -0.40 8.47
C GLN A 43 -0.95 -0.68 7.59
N ARG A 44 0.16 0.02 7.82
CA ARG A 44 1.36 -0.17 7.01
C ARG A 44 1.97 -1.53 7.30
N ILE A 45 2.20 -2.31 6.25
CA ILE A 45 2.89 -3.61 6.33
C ILE A 45 4.28 -3.43 5.77
N GLN A 46 5.28 -3.86 6.55
CA GLN A 46 6.69 -3.77 6.19
C GLN A 46 7.39 -5.13 6.17
N SER A 47 6.73 -6.19 6.64
CA SER A 47 7.28 -7.54 6.73
C SER A 47 6.17 -8.60 6.78
N GLY A 48 6.55 -9.87 6.67
CA GLY A 48 5.65 -11.02 6.79
C GLY A 48 5.39 -11.75 5.47
N ASP A 49 4.92 -13.00 5.57
CA ASP A 49 4.77 -13.93 4.45
C ASP A 49 3.77 -13.46 3.40
N VAL A 50 2.84 -12.61 3.79
CA VAL A 50 1.87 -11.98 2.89
C VAL A 50 2.52 -11.19 1.75
N LEU A 51 3.76 -10.70 1.95
CA LEU A 51 4.47 -9.92 0.95
C LEU A 51 4.84 -10.74 -0.28
N ASP A 52 5.09 -12.05 -0.17
CA ASP A 52 5.48 -12.87 -1.32
C ASP A 52 4.34 -12.93 -2.35
N GLY A 53 3.18 -13.41 -1.93
CA GLY A 53 2.01 -13.51 -2.82
C GLY A 53 1.52 -12.14 -3.30
N LEU A 54 1.63 -11.10 -2.46
CA LEU A 54 1.22 -9.75 -2.85
C LEU A 54 2.13 -9.16 -3.93
N THR A 55 3.45 -9.26 -3.76
CA THR A 55 4.41 -8.69 -4.72
C THR A 55 4.41 -9.46 -6.04
N GLU A 56 4.22 -10.78 -6.00
CA GLU A 56 3.99 -11.60 -7.19
C GLU A 56 2.73 -11.15 -7.94
N THR A 57 1.60 -11.00 -7.24
CA THR A 57 0.32 -10.57 -7.83
C THR A 57 0.45 -9.18 -8.49
N ILE A 58 1.12 -8.24 -7.83
CA ILE A 58 1.33 -6.88 -8.36
C ILE A 58 2.17 -6.93 -9.63
N THR A 59 3.27 -7.68 -9.62
CA THR A 59 4.21 -7.80 -10.74
C THR A 59 3.61 -8.53 -11.94
N ALA A 60 2.75 -9.53 -11.70
CA ALA A 60 2.03 -10.22 -12.77
C ALA A 60 1.00 -9.31 -13.46
N LYS A 61 0.37 -8.41 -12.70
CA LYS A 61 -0.71 -7.54 -13.21
C LYS A 61 -0.21 -6.22 -13.80
N TYR A 62 0.91 -5.71 -13.32
CA TYR A 62 1.45 -4.41 -13.70
C TYR A 62 2.95 -4.52 -13.99
N PRO A 63 3.50 -3.80 -14.98
CA PRO A 63 4.93 -3.75 -15.24
C PRO A 63 5.65 -2.94 -14.14
N SER A 64 5.77 -3.52 -12.95
CA SER A 64 6.34 -2.91 -11.77
C SER A 64 7.45 -3.79 -11.20
N ALA A 65 8.54 -3.19 -10.73
CA ALA A 65 9.61 -3.88 -10.01
C ALA A 65 9.30 -4.00 -8.51
N THR A 66 8.04 -4.26 -8.16
CA THR A 66 7.61 -4.36 -6.75
C THR A 66 8.07 -5.70 -6.19
N THR A 67 9.15 -5.70 -5.41
CA THR A 67 9.68 -6.90 -4.74
C THR A 67 9.46 -6.81 -3.23
N ARG A 68 9.49 -7.95 -2.54
CA ARG A 68 9.53 -8.00 -1.07
C ARG A 68 10.63 -7.08 -0.52
N ALA A 69 11.85 -7.21 -1.04
CA ALA A 69 12.98 -6.40 -0.62
C ALA A 69 12.72 -4.89 -0.76
N ALA A 70 12.05 -4.45 -1.82
CA ALA A 70 11.68 -3.04 -2.01
C ALA A 70 10.64 -2.57 -0.98
N VAL A 71 9.73 -3.45 -0.55
CA VAL A 71 8.77 -3.14 0.52
C VAL A 71 9.48 -3.03 1.88
N GLU A 72 10.34 -4.00 2.20
CA GLU A 72 11.11 -4.06 3.44
C GLU A 72 12.09 -2.88 3.56
N ALA A 73 12.72 -2.46 2.45
CA ALA A 73 13.58 -1.27 2.38
C ALA A 73 12.80 0.05 2.48
N GLY A 74 11.47 0.03 2.36
CA GLY A 74 10.62 1.22 2.37
C GLY A 74 10.61 2.01 1.05
N ASP A 75 11.16 1.44 -0.02
CA ASP A 75 11.08 1.97 -1.38
C ASP A 75 9.69 1.83 -1.98
N VAL A 76 8.88 0.92 -1.44
CA VAL A 76 7.47 0.72 -1.76
C VAL A 76 6.69 0.56 -0.47
N TRP A 77 5.60 1.31 -0.29
CA TRP A 77 4.75 1.12 0.89
C TRP A 77 3.49 0.35 0.54
N VAL A 78 3.18 -0.62 1.38
CA VAL A 78 1.98 -1.45 1.32
C VAL A 78 1.15 -1.22 2.58
N PHE A 79 -0.16 -1.19 2.41
CA PHE A 79 -1.11 -1.07 3.50
C PHE A 79 -2.15 -2.17 3.41
N GLU A 80 -2.47 -2.79 4.54
CA GLU A 80 -3.72 -3.52 4.69
C GLU A 80 -4.84 -2.53 5.03
N ALA A 81 -5.94 -2.61 4.28
CA ALA A 81 -7.17 -1.92 4.61
C ALA A 81 -8.01 -2.81 5.53
N ALA A 82 -7.70 -2.75 6.83
CA ALA A 82 -8.36 -3.51 7.87
C ALA A 82 -9.76 -2.95 8.17
N PRO A 83 -10.72 -3.78 8.62
CA PRO A 83 -12.03 -3.31 9.07
C PRO A 83 -11.91 -2.26 10.19
N ARG A 84 -12.82 -1.29 10.17
CA ARG A 84 -12.99 -0.31 11.25
C ARG A 84 -14.40 -0.52 11.85
N GLY A 85 -14.45 -0.66 13.17
CA GLY A 85 -15.70 -0.75 13.93
C GLY A 85 -16.39 0.60 14.11
#